data_AF-A0A2E8L6P2-F1
#
_entry.id   AF-A0A2E8L6P2-F1
#
_cell.length_a   1.000
_cell.length_b   1.000
_cell.length_c   1.000
_cell.angle_alpha   90.00
_cell.angle_beta   90.00
_cell.angle_gamma   90.00
#
_symmetry.space_group_name_H-M   'P 1'
#
loop_
_entity.id
_entity.type
_entity.pdbx_description
1 polymer ?
#
loop_
_entity_poly.entity_id
_entity_poly.type
_entity_poly.pdbx_seq_one_letter_code
_entity_poly.pdbx_strand_id
1 'polypeptide(L)'
;MKFSPVVNPKRPIKLFVALVLLGHCTSAYAHPLRLSLSEIEYDSDQQLISISLRLFLMDVREALIFDPQSTELAFTLPNESPAAERLLLNYVNRLFYVKANGGKIELQIKRKRLSGEGDNTALGVLFEHRQEQPLISLEIKNAVFTDLFFDQNNIVYVHVNGDSRSFMLNKKTPIHTLKF
;
A
#
# COMPACT_ATOMS: atom_id res chain seq x y z
N MET A 1 -34.73 -78.33 27.35
CA MET A 1 -34.79 -78.09 25.89
C MET A 1 -36.19 -77.58 25.54
N LYS A 2 -36.35 -76.26 25.34
CA LYS A 2 -37.36 -75.62 24.47
C LYS A 2 -37.17 -74.09 24.53
N PHE A 3 -36.84 -73.53 23.37
CA PHE A 3 -36.77 -72.10 23.08
C PHE A 3 -38.18 -71.49 23.04
N SER A 4 -38.30 -70.22 23.39
CA SER A 4 -38.81 -69.20 22.45
C SER A 4 -38.53 -67.78 22.95
N PRO A 5 -38.32 -66.82 22.04
CA PRO A 5 -37.69 -65.53 22.31
C PRO A 5 -38.72 -64.43 22.58
N VAL A 6 -38.35 -63.43 23.38
CA VAL A 6 -39.07 -62.16 23.43
C VAL A 6 -38.41 -61.21 22.42
N VAL A 7 -39.10 -61.03 21.29
CA VAL A 7 -38.88 -59.94 20.34
C VAL A 7 -39.51 -58.68 20.94
N ASN A 8 -38.80 -57.55 20.94
CA ASN A 8 -39.44 -56.24 21.00
C ASN A 8 -38.83 -55.32 19.90
N PRO A 9 -39.63 -54.49 19.20
CA PRO A 9 -39.39 -54.16 17.80
C PRO A 9 -38.80 -52.76 17.55
N LYS A 10 -38.18 -52.66 16.37
CA LYS A 10 -38.10 -51.51 15.44
C LYS A 10 -37.73 -50.13 16.03
N ARG A 11 -36.56 -49.61 15.65
CA ARG A 11 -36.44 -48.66 14.50
C ARG A 11 -34.96 -48.34 14.17
N PRO A 12 -34.64 -48.07 12.89
CA PRO A 12 -33.28 -47.87 12.40
C PRO A 12 -32.92 -46.38 12.36
N ILE A 13 -31.73 -46.00 12.84
CA ILE A 13 -31.10 -44.73 12.46
C ILE A 13 -29.62 -45.04 12.20
N LYS A 14 -29.33 -45.42 10.95
CA LYS A 14 -28.01 -45.15 10.38
C LYS A 14 -27.89 -43.63 10.27
N LEU A 15 -26.66 -43.15 10.44
CA LEU A 15 -26.21 -41.80 10.08
C LEU A 15 -26.59 -40.72 11.11
N PHE A 16 -25.59 -40.21 11.84
CA PHE A 16 -25.30 -38.78 12.06
C PHE A 16 -24.35 -38.60 13.27
N VAL A 17 -23.12 -39.11 13.16
CA VAL A 17 -21.98 -38.52 13.91
C VAL A 17 -20.85 -38.24 12.90
N ALA A 18 -21.24 -37.62 11.80
CA ALA A 18 -20.32 -37.09 10.80
C ALA A 18 -20.77 -35.66 10.46
N LEU A 19 -20.94 -34.81 11.48
CA LEU A 19 -21.15 -33.38 11.28
C LEU A 19 -20.90 -32.54 12.54
N VAL A 20 -19.75 -32.70 13.20
CA VAL A 20 -19.23 -31.66 14.12
C VAL A 20 -17.74 -31.42 13.86
N LEU A 21 -17.37 -31.40 12.57
CA LEU A 21 -16.29 -30.56 12.08
C LEU A 21 -16.97 -29.47 11.25
N LEU A 22 -17.80 -28.67 11.91
CA LEU A 22 -18.17 -27.38 11.36
C LEU A 22 -16.88 -26.56 11.44
N GLY A 23 -16.08 -26.67 10.38
CA GLY A 23 -14.89 -25.88 10.21
C GLY A 23 -15.29 -24.43 10.38
N HIS A 24 -14.84 -23.83 11.47
CA HIS A 24 -14.62 -22.40 11.50
C HIS A 24 -13.49 -22.12 10.52
N CYS A 25 -13.81 -22.10 9.23
CA CYS A 25 -13.20 -21.13 8.34
C CYS A 25 -13.67 -19.78 8.88
N THR A 26 -13.00 -19.29 9.94
CA THR A 26 -12.86 -17.86 10.09
C THR A 26 -12.28 -17.42 8.77
N SER A 27 -13.07 -16.72 7.96
CA SER A 27 -12.58 -16.03 6.79
C SER A 27 -11.34 -15.28 7.25
N ALA A 28 -10.17 -15.82 6.95
CA ALA A 28 -8.96 -15.03 6.99
C ALA A 28 -9.26 -13.97 5.95
N TYR A 29 -9.68 -12.79 6.41
CA TYR A 29 -9.67 -11.58 5.61
C TYR A 29 -8.27 -11.60 5.00
N ALA A 30 -8.17 -11.97 3.73
CA ALA A 30 -6.92 -11.89 3.01
C ALA A 30 -6.50 -10.44 3.19
N HIS A 31 -5.44 -10.21 3.97
CA HIS A 31 -5.04 -8.87 4.32
C HIS A 31 -4.89 -8.07 3.01
N PRO A 32 -5.36 -6.80 3.00
CA PRO A 32 -5.41 -6.00 1.79
C PRO A 32 -4.04 -5.93 1.13
N LEU A 33 -4.05 -5.69 -0.17
CA LEU A 33 -2.89 -5.61 -1.04
C LEU A 33 -1.78 -4.73 -0.42
N ARG A 34 -0.72 -5.35 0.12
CA ARG A 34 0.39 -4.67 0.83
C ARG A 34 1.39 -4.06 -0.14
N LEU A 35 0.94 -3.01 -0.84
CA LEU A 35 1.78 -2.30 -1.78
C LEU A 35 1.57 -0.80 -1.82
N SER A 36 2.63 -0.12 -2.24
CA SER A 36 2.54 1.24 -2.76
C SER A 36 3.06 1.29 -4.19
N LEU A 37 2.67 2.34 -4.90
CA LEU A 37 3.16 2.64 -6.23
C LEU A 37 3.77 4.04 -6.22
N SER A 38 4.99 4.16 -6.73
CA SER A 38 5.62 5.44 -7.01
C SER A 38 6.03 5.53 -8.47
N GLU A 39 5.69 6.62 -9.13
CA GLU A 39 6.06 6.91 -10.50
C GLU A 39 6.87 8.20 -10.53
N ILE A 40 8.06 8.14 -11.13
CA ILE A 40 8.99 9.27 -11.22
C ILE A 40 9.22 9.53 -12.70
N GLU A 41 8.82 10.70 -13.17
CA GLU A 41 8.96 11.10 -14.56
C GLU A 41 9.90 12.31 -14.65
N TYR A 42 10.87 12.23 -15.56
CA TYR A 42 11.70 13.37 -15.95
C TYR A 42 11.42 13.74 -17.40
N ASP A 43 11.00 14.98 -17.59
CA ASP A 43 10.85 15.64 -18.88
C ASP A 43 11.97 16.67 -19.03
N SER A 44 12.90 16.41 -19.96
CA SER A 44 14.03 17.33 -20.21
C SER A 44 13.61 18.66 -20.85
N ASP A 45 12.54 18.66 -21.65
CA ASP A 45 12.07 19.86 -22.34
C ASP A 45 11.44 20.83 -21.34
N GLN A 46 10.71 20.29 -20.35
CA GLN A 46 10.13 21.06 -19.24
C GLN A 46 11.09 21.25 -18.05
N GLN A 47 12.25 20.61 -18.05
CA GLN A 47 13.20 20.58 -16.93
C GLN A 47 12.50 20.20 -15.61
N LEU A 48 11.62 19.21 -15.65
CA LEU A 48 10.71 18.89 -14.55
C LEU A 48 10.85 17.42 -14.16
N ILE A 49 11.01 17.18 -12.86
CA ILE A 49 10.81 15.87 -12.24
C ILE A 49 9.44 15.88 -11.55
N SER A 50 8.57 14.98 -11.97
CA SER A 50 7.28 14.72 -11.35
C SER A 50 7.36 13.42 -10.56
N ILE A 51 6.92 13.43 -9.30
CA ILE A 51 6.90 12.25 -8.43
C ILE A 51 5.45 12.04 -7.98
N SER A 52 4.85 10.93 -8.43
CA SER A 52 3.51 10.51 -8.06
C SER A 52 3.60 9.34 -7.09
N LEU A 53 3.01 9.48 -5.89
CA LEU A 53 2.81 8.38 -4.96
C LEU A 53 1.34 7.99 -4.94
N ARG A 54 1.05 6.70 -4.99
CA ARG A 54 -0.27 6.14 -4.75
C ARG A 54 -0.20 5.20 -3.56
N LEU A 55 -0.92 5.57 -2.50
CA LEU A 55 -0.93 4.92 -1.21
C LEU A 55 -2.36 4.48 -0.87
N PHE A 56 -2.58 3.27 -0.36
CA PHE A 56 -3.91 2.88 0.11
C PHE A 56 -4.33 3.74 1.30
N LEU A 57 -5.55 4.28 1.25
CA LEU A 57 -6.00 5.27 2.21
C LEU A 57 -6.10 4.67 3.62
N MET A 58 -6.50 3.40 3.75
CA MET A 58 -6.51 2.70 5.03
C MET A 58 -5.11 2.62 5.65
N ASP A 59 -4.10 2.26 4.87
CA ASP A 59 -2.71 2.17 5.35
C ASP A 59 -2.15 3.54 5.71
N VAL A 60 -2.52 4.59 4.96
CA VAL A 60 -2.19 5.98 5.33
C VAL A 60 -2.76 6.31 6.70
N ARG A 61 -4.03 5.96 6.97
CA ARG A 61 -4.63 6.25 8.27
C ARG A 61 -4.01 5.43 9.40
N GLU A 62 -3.75 4.15 9.18
CA GLU A 62 -3.02 3.31 10.12
C GLU A 62 -1.65 3.92 10.47
N ALA A 63 -0.91 4.39 9.46
CA ALA A 63 0.42 4.96 9.64
C ALA A 63 0.43 6.30 10.39
N LEU A 64 -0.61 7.11 10.21
CA LEU A 64 -0.63 8.48 10.74
C LEU A 64 -1.32 8.59 12.10
N ILE A 65 -2.35 7.78 12.34
CA ILE A 65 -3.22 7.89 13.53
C ILE A 65 -3.55 6.54 14.17
N PHE A 66 -2.97 5.42 13.72
CA PHE A 66 -3.16 4.08 14.29
C PHE A 66 -4.61 3.59 14.31
N ASP A 67 -5.42 4.05 13.35
CA ASP A 67 -6.78 3.57 13.11
C ASP A 67 -7.05 3.57 11.60
N PRO A 68 -7.20 2.40 10.95
CA PRO A 68 -7.36 2.31 9.51
C PRO A 68 -8.77 2.72 9.04
N GLN A 69 -9.74 2.86 9.94
CA GLN A 69 -11.13 3.23 9.65
C GLN A 69 -11.47 4.67 10.03
N SER A 70 -10.58 5.37 10.75
CA SER A 70 -10.83 6.73 11.19
C SER A 70 -11.10 7.70 10.03
N THR A 71 -11.95 8.69 10.25
CA THR A 71 -12.23 9.76 9.29
C THR A 71 -11.62 11.09 9.71
N GLU A 72 -10.82 11.12 10.79
CA GLU A 72 -10.32 12.35 11.42
C GLU A 72 -9.49 13.23 10.46
N LEU A 73 -8.63 12.62 9.64
CA LEU A 73 -7.80 13.38 8.70
C LEU A 73 -8.59 13.88 7.47
N ALA A 74 -9.68 13.18 7.11
CA ALA A 74 -10.59 13.53 6.01
C ALA A 74 -9.88 14.00 4.72
N PHE A 75 -8.80 13.32 4.31
CA PHE A 75 -8.00 13.70 3.14
C PHE A 75 -8.85 14.00 1.90
N THR A 76 -8.60 15.15 1.27
CA THR A 76 -9.27 15.66 0.07
C THR A 76 -10.78 15.87 0.19
N LEU A 77 -11.32 15.89 1.41
CA LEU A 77 -12.72 16.23 1.68
C LEU A 77 -12.84 17.68 2.19
N PRO A 78 -14.03 18.30 2.13
CA PRO A 78 -14.23 19.68 2.59
C PRO A 78 -13.83 19.93 4.05
N ASN A 79 -13.84 18.89 4.88
CA ASN A 79 -13.46 18.92 6.29
C ASN A 79 -12.06 18.32 6.55
N GLU A 80 -11.15 18.31 5.55
CA GLU A 80 -9.76 17.86 5.73
C GLU A 80 -9.11 18.55 6.95
N SER A 81 -8.52 17.74 7.83
CA SER A 81 -7.87 18.27 9.04
C SER A 81 -6.71 19.20 8.65
N PRO A 82 -6.55 20.36 9.30
CA PRO A 82 -5.40 21.24 9.08
C PRO A 82 -4.04 20.57 9.34
N ALA A 83 -4.02 19.46 10.09
CA ALA A 83 -2.81 18.69 10.37
C ALA A 83 -2.51 17.60 9.31
N ALA A 84 -3.49 17.23 8.47
CA ALA A 84 -3.42 16.06 7.59
C ALA A 84 -2.22 16.10 6.65
N GLU A 85 -2.01 17.23 5.96
CA GLU A 85 -0.90 17.39 5.03
C GLU A 85 0.47 17.32 5.72
N ARG A 86 0.61 18.01 6.87
CA ARG A 86 1.85 18.02 7.64
C ARG A 86 2.19 16.62 8.16
N LEU A 87 1.21 15.88 8.68
CA LEU A 87 1.39 14.51 9.16
C LEU A 87 1.81 13.58 8.02
N LEU A 88 1.12 13.65 6.89
CA LEU A 88 1.45 12.88 5.69
C LEU A 88 2.87 13.16 5.20
N LEU A 89 3.22 14.44 5.05
CA LEU A 89 4.53 14.83 4.56
C LEU A 89 5.67 14.43 5.50
N ASN A 90 5.47 14.56 6.82
CA ASN A 90 6.43 14.10 7.83
C ASN A 90 6.65 12.58 7.75
N TYR A 91 5.56 11.82 7.59
CA TYR A 91 5.64 10.37 7.44
C TYR A 91 6.37 9.96 6.15
N VAL A 92 5.96 10.53 5.01
CA VAL A 92 6.59 10.27 3.71
C VAL A 92 8.09 10.60 3.75
N ASN A 93 8.49 11.76 4.30
CA ASN A 93 9.90 12.17 4.35
C ASN A 93 10.82 11.24 5.17
N ARG A 94 10.27 10.44 6.10
CA ARG A 94 11.04 9.45 6.87
C ARG A 94 11.37 8.21 6.03
N LEU A 95 10.43 7.81 5.16
CA LEU A 95 10.44 6.50 4.49
C LEU A 95 10.71 6.59 2.98
N PHE A 96 10.52 7.76 2.39
CA PHE A 96 10.69 8.00 0.96
C PHE A 96 11.60 9.20 0.72
N TYR A 97 12.50 9.08 -0.26
CA TYR A 97 13.21 10.23 -0.82
C TYR A 97 13.61 9.94 -2.27
N VAL A 98 13.84 11.01 -3.02
CA VAL A 98 14.52 10.97 -4.31
C VAL A 98 15.70 11.92 -4.25
N LYS A 99 16.85 11.49 -4.78
CA LYS A 99 17.98 12.36 -5.07
C LYS A 99 18.20 12.39 -6.58
N ALA A 100 18.20 13.59 -7.16
CA ALA A 100 18.58 13.81 -8.54
C ALA A 100 20.02 14.34 -8.57
N ASN A 101 20.89 13.69 -9.35
CA ASN A 101 22.30 14.06 -9.47
C ASN A 101 23.02 14.21 -8.10
N GLY A 102 22.66 13.37 -7.13
CA GLY A 102 23.19 13.40 -5.76
C GLY A 102 22.51 14.41 -4.82
N GLY A 103 21.77 15.38 -5.34
CA GLY A 103 21.01 16.36 -4.55
C GLY A 103 19.66 15.80 -4.10
N LYS A 104 19.36 15.85 -2.79
CA LYS A 104 18.07 15.40 -2.27
C LYS A 104 16.97 16.40 -2.64
N ILE A 105 15.90 15.90 -3.25
CA ILE A 105 14.72 16.68 -3.59
C ILE A 105 13.93 16.97 -2.31
N GLU A 106 13.61 18.25 -2.07
CA GLU A 106 12.66 18.64 -1.03
C GLU A 106 11.23 18.37 -1.52
N LEU A 107 10.51 17.52 -0.79
CA LEU A 107 9.15 17.15 -1.15
C LEU A 107 8.17 18.20 -0.65
N GLN A 108 7.42 18.79 -1.59
CA GLN A 108 6.28 19.66 -1.31
C GLN A 108 5.08 19.15 -2.10
N ILE A 109 3.96 18.93 -1.40
CA ILE A 109 2.75 18.39 -2.00
C ILE A 109 2.15 19.44 -2.93
N LYS A 110 2.14 19.15 -4.24
CA LYS A 110 1.49 19.99 -5.25
C LYS A 110 0.02 19.64 -5.44
N ARG A 111 -0.32 18.36 -5.30
CA ARG A 111 -1.69 17.88 -5.44
C ARG A 111 -1.92 16.63 -4.62
N LYS A 112 -3.14 16.48 -4.10
CA LYS A 112 -3.67 15.25 -3.52
C LYS A 112 -4.98 14.89 -4.20
N ARG A 113 -5.23 13.61 -4.45
CA ARG A 113 -6.52 13.13 -4.97
C ARG A 113 -6.85 11.73 -4.44
N LEU A 114 -8.11 11.47 -4.17
CA LEU A 114 -8.60 10.11 -3.95
C LEU A 114 -8.94 9.45 -5.29
N SER A 115 -8.79 8.13 -5.33
CA SER A 115 -9.19 7.28 -6.45
C SER A 115 -9.57 5.90 -5.95
N GLY A 116 -10.41 5.17 -6.68
CA GLY A 116 -10.95 3.89 -6.23
C GLY A 116 -12.05 4.03 -5.17
N GLU A 117 -12.57 2.90 -4.70
CA GLU A 117 -13.76 2.82 -3.85
C GLU A 117 -13.56 1.81 -2.72
N GLY A 118 -14.21 2.05 -1.57
CA GLY A 118 -14.15 1.18 -0.39
C GLY A 118 -12.72 0.96 0.10
N ASP A 119 -12.39 -0.29 0.40
CA ASP A 119 -11.06 -0.68 0.88
C ASP A 119 -9.95 -0.50 -0.17
N ASN A 120 -10.32 -0.33 -1.45
CA ASN A 120 -9.38 -0.06 -2.55
C ASN A 120 -9.16 1.45 -2.80
N THR A 121 -9.75 2.32 -1.97
CA THR A 121 -9.51 3.77 -2.09
C THR A 121 -8.05 4.08 -1.82
N ALA A 122 -7.43 4.82 -2.73
CA ALA A 122 -6.04 5.24 -2.67
C ALA A 122 -5.91 6.76 -2.69
N LEU A 123 -5.00 7.26 -1.85
CA LEU A 123 -4.51 8.63 -1.85
C LEU A 123 -3.35 8.76 -2.84
N GLY A 124 -3.61 9.48 -3.93
CA GLY A 124 -2.60 9.95 -4.86
C GLY A 124 -1.99 11.27 -4.37
N VAL A 125 -0.66 11.37 -4.36
CA VAL A 125 0.11 12.55 -3.95
C VAL A 125 1.11 12.88 -5.04
N LEU A 126 1.10 14.12 -5.52
CA LEU A 126 2.04 14.61 -6.54
C LEU A 126 3.02 15.61 -5.92
N PHE A 127 4.29 15.42 -6.23
CA PHE A 127 5.39 16.34 -5.97
C PHE A 127 6.05 16.74 -7.29
N GLU A 128 6.60 17.94 -7.35
CA GLU A 128 7.29 18.45 -8.53
C GLU A 128 8.60 19.12 -8.11
N HIS A 129 9.64 18.91 -8.90
CA HIS A 129 10.95 19.50 -8.69
C HIS A 129 11.55 19.96 -10.03
N ARG A 130 12.03 21.20 -10.08
CA ARG A 130 12.72 21.72 -11.26
C ARG A 130 14.15 21.17 -11.33
N GLN A 131 14.46 20.49 -12.41
CA GLN A 131 15.76 19.88 -12.68
C GLN A 131 16.38 20.54 -13.92
N GLU A 132 17.09 21.65 -13.70
CA GLU A 132 17.64 22.49 -14.77
C GLU A 132 18.78 21.81 -15.55
N GLN A 133 19.60 21.02 -14.85
CA GLN A 133 20.67 20.24 -15.46
C GLN A 133 20.14 18.91 -15.98
N PRO A 134 20.72 18.36 -17.07
CA PRO A 134 20.40 17.01 -17.52
C PRO A 134 20.46 16.00 -16.38
N LEU A 135 19.48 15.09 -16.34
CA LEU A 135 19.43 14.04 -15.34
C LEU A 135 20.46 12.95 -15.66
N ILE A 136 21.43 12.76 -14.76
CA ILE A 136 22.53 11.80 -14.90
C ILE A 136 22.31 10.59 -13.98
N SER A 137 21.68 10.82 -12.83
CA SER A 137 21.38 9.74 -11.87
C SER A 137 20.16 10.05 -11.00
N LEU A 138 19.49 8.98 -10.58
CA LEU A 138 18.46 9.00 -9.56
C LEU A 138 18.77 7.98 -8.47
N GLU A 139 18.83 8.42 -7.22
CA GLU A 139 18.79 7.53 -6.04
C GLU A 139 17.41 7.64 -5.41
N ILE A 140 16.72 6.51 -5.29
CA ILE A 140 15.34 6.46 -4.84
C ILE A 140 15.28 5.55 -3.62
N LYS A 141 14.79 6.09 -2.51
CA LYS A 141 14.37 5.30 -1.36
C LYS A 141 12.85 5.22 -1.37
N ASN A 142 12.30 4.02 -1.30
CA ASN A 142 10.88 3.81 -1.03
C ASN A 142 10.68 2.67 -0.02
N ALA A 143 10.53 3.05 1.25
CA ALA A 143 10.26 2.16 2.37
C ALA A 143 8.89 2.44 3.02
N VAL A 144 7.98 3.12 2.30
CA VAL A 144 6.66 3.48 2.83
C VAL A 144 5.92 2.23 3.30
N PHE A 145 5.29 2.32 4.48
CA PHE A 145 4.57 1.26 5.20
C PHE A 145 5.39 0.04 5.66
N THR A 146 6.70 -0.02 5.41
CA THR A 146 7.56 -1.14 5.86
C THR A 146 7.80 -1.16 7.38
N ASP A 147 7.46 -0.07 8.06
CA ASP A 147 7.40 0.06 9.51
C ASP A 147 6.13 -0.59 10.10
N LEU A 148 5.03 -0.63 9.34
CA LEU A 148 3.79 -1.31 9.71
C LEU A 148 3.74 -2.77 9.27
N PHE A 149 4.13 -3.04 8.03
CA PHE A 149 3.96 -4.36 7.41
C PHE A 149 5.30 -4.91 6.90
N PHE A 150 5.70 -6.09 7.42
CA PHE A 150 7.00 -6.67 7.13
C PHE A 150 7.16 -7.17 5.67
N ASP A 151 6.04 -7.52 5.04
CA ASP A 151 5.91 -8.04 3.67
C ASP A 151 5.44 -6.96 2.67
N GLN A 152 5.46 -5.69 3.08
CA GLN A 152 5.19 -4.55 2.21
C GLN A 152 6.15 -4.51 1.01
N ASN A 153 5.59 -4.36 -0.18
CA ASN A 153 6.36 -4.15 -1.41
C ASN A 153 5.98 -2.82 -2.06
N ASN A 154 6.98 -2.06 -2.50
CA ASN A 154 6.79 -0.74 -3.09
C ASN A 154 7.29 -0.78 -4.53
N ILE A 155 6.36 -0.64 -5.49
CA ILE A 155 6.69 -0.64 -6.92
C ILE A 155 7.13 0.77 -7.31
N VAL A 156 8.26 0.86 -8.00
CA VAL A 156 8.78 2.12 -8.54
C VAL A 156 8.84 2.03 -10.05
N TYR A 157 8.18 2.96 -10.73
CA TYR A 157 8.37 3.23 -12.16
C TYR A 157 9.17 4.51 -12.33
N VAL A 158 10.12 4.48 -13.24
CA VAL A 158 10.94 5.64 -13.59
C VAL A 158 10.91 5.81 -15.10
N HIS A 159 10.47 6.98 -15.54
CA HIS A 159 10.36 7.40 -16.94
C HIS A 159 11.31 8.56 -17.19
N VAL A 160 12.25 8.42 -18.11
CA VAL A 160 13.24 9.45 -18.47
C VAL A 160 13.29 9.55 -19.99
N ASN A 161 12.76 10.64 -20.55
CA ASN A 161 12.82 10.93 -21.99
C ASN A 161 12.41 9.75 -22.90
N GLY A 162 11.36 9.02 -22.52
CA GLY A 162 10.84 7.86 -23.26
C GLY A 162 11.37 6.50 -22.81
N ASP A 163 12.49 6.44 -22.08
CA ASP A 163 13.00 5.21 -21.49
C ASP A 163 12.33 4.94 -20.14
N SER A 164 11.87 3.70 -19.97
CA SER A 164 11.14 3.28 -18.76
C SER A 164 11.86 2.15 -18.05
N ARG A 165 12.01 2.27 -16.73
CA ARG A 165 12.52 1.21 -15.85
C ARG A 165 11.55 0.99 -14.70
N SER A 166 11.42 -0.26 -14.26
CA SER A 166 10.65 -0.59 -13.07
C SER A 166 11.42 -1.52 -12.15
N PHE A 167 11.18 -1.37 -10.85
CA PHE A 167 11.76 -2.23 -9.83
C PHE A 167 10.90 -2.21 -8.57
N MET A 168 11.14 -3.16 -7.68
CA MET A 168 10.41 -3.31 -6.43
C MET A 168 11.37 -3.09 -5.26
N LEU A 169 10.95 -2.23 -4.33
CA LEU A 169 11.65 -1.94 -3.08
C LEU A 169 10.86 -2.50 -1.90
N ASN A 170 11.57 -2.85 -0.83
CA ASN A 170 10.95 -3.35 0.40
C ASN A 170 11.87 -3.06 1.59
N LYS A 171 11.54 -3.57 2.77
CA LYS A 171 12.31 -3.35 4.00
C LYS A 171 13.79 -3.76 3.90
N LYS A 172 14.10 -4.82 3.14
CA LYS A 172 15.47 -5.36 3.00
C LYS A 172 16.28 -4.57 1.97
N THR A 173 15.64 -4.18 0.87
CA THR A 173 16.26 -3.40 -0.22
C THR A 173 15.43 -2.14 -0.47
N PRO A 174 15.51 -1.13 0.42
CA PRO A 174 14.65 0.04 0.35
C PRO A 174 15.16 1.12 -0.60
N ILE A 175 16.36 0.96 -1.16
CA ILE A 175 17.05 1.97 -1.99
C ILE A 175 17.49 1.33 -3.30
N HIS A 176 17.34 2.05 -4.39
CA HIS A 176 17.92 1.71 -5.70
C HIS A 176 18.45 2.96 -6.40
N THR A 177 19.51 2.79 -7.19
CA THR A 177 20.16 3.88 -7.93
C THR A 177 20.17 3.57 -9.41
N LEU A 178 19.68 4.51 -10.21
CA LEU A 178 19.74 4.48 -11.66
C LEU A 178 20.77 5.49 -12.16
N LYS A 179 21.43 5.11 -13.25
CA LYS A 179 22.24 6.00 -14.09
C LYS A 179 21.65 6.02 -15.50
N PHE A 180 21.72 7.18 -16.13
CA PHE A 180 21.21 7.45 -17.47
C PHE A 180 22.37 7.86 -18.38
#